data_AF-A0A7Y1ZS91-F1
#
_entry.id   AF-A0A7Y1ZS91-F1
#
_cell.length_a   1.000
_cell.length_b   1.000
_cell.length_c   1.000
_cell.angle_alpha   90.00
_cell.angle_beta   90.00
_cell.angle_gamma   90.00
#
_symmetry.space_group_name_H-M   'P 1'
#
loop_
_entity.id
_entity.type
_entity.pdbx_description
1 polymer ?
#
loop_
_entity_poly.entity_id
_entity_poly.type
_entity_poly.pdbx_seq_one_letter_code
_entity_poly.pdbx_strand_id
1 'polypeptide(L)'
;MSIAITTGNLASILRASGDPTQALPSYREALSLYEKIFSPDHPNVAVLRSNTAGCLIELGRYAEAEQLLDKSYAVLVESHGLDHRLTQSSIRYYVTLYKAWGRPDKESEYAAMIVG
;
A
#
# COMPACT_ATOMS: atom_id res chain seq x y z
N MET A 1 7.86 -0.38 -20.11
CA MET A 1 7.78 0.46 -18.89
C MET A 1 6.42 1.15 -18.70
N SER A 2 5.70 1.55 -19.76
CA SER A 2 4.45 2.35 -19.66
C SER A 2 3.22 1.63 -19.06
N ILE A 3 3.05 0.34 -19.34
CA ILE A 3 1.82 -0.39 -18.96
C ILE A 3 1.63 -0.44 -17.44
N ALA A 4 2.69 -0.76 -16.70
CA ALA A 4 2.59 -0.93 -15.25
C ALA A 4 2.17 0.37 -14.54
N ILE A 5 2.80 1.51 -14.89
CA ILE A 5 2.43 2.84 -14.38
C ILE A 5 0.97 3.15 -14.72
N THR A 6 0.55 2.86 -15.95
CA THR A 6 -0.82 3.08 -16.43
C THR A 6 -1.84 2.25 -15.64
N THR A 7 -1.55 0.97 -15.38
CA THR A 7 -2.42 0.07 -14.61
C THR A 7 -2.52 0.48 -13.14
N GLY A 8 -1.41 0.91 -12.51
CA GLY A 8 -1.42 1.41 -11.13
C GLY A 8 -2.22 2.72 -10.97
N ASN A 9 -2.15 3.60 -11.97
CA ASN A 9 -2.95 4.82 -12.02
C ASN A 9 -4.43 4.52 -12.23
N LEU A 10 -4.76 3.61 -13.15
CA LEU A 10 -6.14 3.16 -13.38
C LEU A 10 -6.74 2.54 -12.12
N ALA A 11 -6.01 1.66 -11.44
CA ALA A 11 -6.47 1.03 -10.20
C ALA A 11 -6.74 2.08 -9.10
N SER A 12 -5.95 3.16 -9.05
CA SER A 12 -6.16 4.27 -8.12
C SER A 12 -7.42 5.09 -8.46
N ILE A 13 -7.71 5.28 -9.75
CA ILE A 13 -8.94 5.93 -10.21
C ILE A 13 -10.17 5.06 -9.91
N LEU A 14 -10.08 3.75 -10.14
CA LEU A 14 -11.17 2.80 -9.86
C LEU A 14 -11.51 2.75 -8.37
N ARG A 15 -10.48 2.72 -7.50
CA ARG A 15 -10.67 2.80 -6.04
C ARG A 15 -11.34 4.11 -5.63
N ALA A 16 -10.90 5.24 -6.19
CA ALA A 16 -11.51 6.55 -5.93
C ALA A 16 -12.96 6.66 -6.44
N SER A 17 -13.32 5.85 -7.44
CA SER A 17 -14.69 5.76 -7.98
C SER A 17 -15.61 4.86 -7.13
N GLY A 18 -15.10 4.30 -6.03
CA GLY A 18 -15.87 3.53 -5.04
C GLY A 18 -16.06 2.05 -5.37
N ASP A 19 -15.33 1.51 -6.35
CA ASP A 19 -15.35 0.07 -6.64
C ASP A 19 -13.98 -0.60 -6.37
N PRO A 20 -13.67 -0.90 -5.09
CA PRO A 20 -12.45 -1.62 -4.74
C PRO A 20 -12.43 -3.05 -5.28
N THR A 21 -13.59 -3.67 -5.53
CA THR A 21 -13.67 -5.04 -6.06
C THR A 21 -13.14 -5.10 -7.48
N GLN A 22 -13.46 -4.11 -8.31
CA GLN A 22 -12.91 -3.99 -9.67
C GLN A 22 -11.47 -3.48 -9.69
N ALA A 23 -11.05 -2.69 -8.70
CA ALA A 23 -9.68 -2.17 -8.62
C ALA A 23 -8.63 -3.23 -8.24
N LEU A 24 -8.99 -4.20 -7.39
CA LEU A 24 -8.03 -5.18 -6.84
C LEU A 24 -7.33 -6.04 -7.91
N PRO A 25 -8.01 -6.61 -8.92
CA PRO A 25 -7.35 -7.35 -9.99
C PRO A 25 -6.32 -6.51 -10.74
N SER A 26 -6.64 -5.25 -11.07
CA SER A 26 -5.72 -4.32 -11.74
C SER A 26 -4.49 -4.01 -10.87
N TYR A 27 -4.68 -3.81 -9.56
CA TYR A 27 -3.55 -3.63 -8.63
C TYR A 27 -2.64 -4.87 -8.59
N ARG A 28 -3.21 -6.08 -8.55
CA ARG A 28 -2.43 -7.33 -8.54
C ARG A 28 -1.66 -7.57 -9.83
N GLU A 29 -2.29 -7.30 -10.98
CA GLU A 29 -1.62 -7.38 -12.28
C GLU A 29 -0.46 -6.39 -12.37
N ALA A 30 -0.71 -5.13 -11.99
CA ALA A 30 0.33 -4.11 -11.94
C ALA A 30 1.48 -4.57 -11.03
N LEU A 31 1.19 -5.08 -9.84
CA LEU A 31 2.20 -5.53 -8.89
C LEU A 31 3.10 -6.62 -9.47
N SER A 32 2.52 -7.63 -10.12
CA SER A 32 3.27 -8.70 -10.78
C SER A 32 4.18 -8.18 -11.90
N LEU A 33 3.73 -7.19 -12.68
CA LEU A 33 4.54 -6.57 -13.73
C LEU A 33 5.68 -5.73 -13.13
N TYR A 34 5.38 -4.97 -12.07
CA TYR A 34 6.37 -4.15 -11.38
C TYR A 34 7.48 -5.00 -10.75
N GLU A 35 7.14 -6.11 -10.10
CA GLU A 35 8.12 -7.04 -9.51
C GLU A 35 9.06 -7.62 -10.57
N LYS A 36 8.55 -7.90 -11.78
CA LYS A 36 9.37 -8.38 -12.91
C LYS A 36 10.29 -7.33 -13.50
N ILE A 37 9.88 -6.05 -13.49
CA ILE A 37 10.64 -4.96 -14.13
C ILE A 37 11.68 -4.37 -13.18
N PHE A 38 11.32 -4.18 -11.92
CA PHE A 38 12.07 -3.32 -10.99
C PHE A 38 12.78 -4.08 -9.87
N SER A 39 12.58 -5.40 -9.73
CA SER A 39 12.89 -6.21 -8.54
C SER A 39 11.88 -6.00 -7.39
N PRO A 40 11.56 -7.04 -6.59
CA PRO A 40 10.64 -6.95 -5.46
C PRO A 40 10.99 -5.89 -4.40
N ASP A 41 12.26 -5.49 -4.28
CA ASP A 41 12.75 -4.55 -3.27
C ASP A 41 12.82 -3.11 -3.76
N HIS A 42 12.32 -2.83 -4.96
CA HIS A 42 12.35 -1.48 -5.50
C HIS A 42 11.24 -0.60 -4.88
N PRO A 43 11.53 0.66 -4.51
CA PRO A 43 10.56 1.55 -3.85
C PRO A 43 9.20 1.67 -4.57
N ASN A 44 9.19 1.73 -5.91
CA ASN A 44 7.94 1.73 -6.69
C ASN A 44 7.07 0.47 -6.48
N VAL A 45 7.68 -0.71 -6.29
CA VAL A 45 6.96 -1.95 -5.96
C VAL A 45 6.35 -1.82 -4.58
N ALA A 46 7.10 -1.31 -3.61
CA ALA A 46 6.62 -1.07 -2.25
C ALA A 46 5.41 -0.11 -2.23
N VAL A 47 5.50 1.03 -2.93
CA VAL A 47 4.37 1.97 -3.06
C VAL A 47 3.12 1.28 -3.62
N LEU A 48 3.28 0.42 -4.63
CA LEU A 48 2.17 -0.31 -5.23
C LEU A 48 1.58 -1.36 -4.27
N ARG A 49 2.39 -2.01 -3.44
CA ARG A 49 1.91 -2.87 -2.34
C ARG A 49 1.06 -2.09 -1.34
N SER A 50 1.49 -0.90 -0.92
CA SER A 50 0.69 -0.06 -0.01
C SER A 50 -0.67 0.34 -0.62
N ASN A 51 -0.70 0.68 -1.91
CA ASN A 51 -1.96 0.99 -2.58
C ASN A 51 -2.88 -0.23 -2.73
N THR A 52 -2.31 -1.41 -3.00
CA THR A 52 -3.05 -2.68 -3.02
C THR A 52 -3.63 -3.00 -1.64
N ALA A 53 -2.87 -2.75 -0.57
CA ALA A 53 -3.34 -2.89 0.79
C ALA A 53 -4.51 -1.95 1.10
N GLY A 54 -4.47 -0.69 0.63
CA GLY A 54 -5.61 0.23 0.69
C GLY A 54 -6.91 -0.37 0.16
N CYS A 55 -6.84 -1.00 -1.01
CA CYS A 55 -7.99 -1.69 -1.61
C CYS A 55 -8.46 -2.90 -0.77
N LEU A 56 -7.52 -3.68 -0.22
CA LEU A 56 -7.86 -4.81 0.65
C LEU A 56 -8.51 -4.38 1.96
N ILE A 57 -8.13 -3.23 2.52
CA ILE A 57 -8.77 -2.64 3.72
C ILE A 57 -10.23 -2.31 3.42
N GLU A 58 -10.51 -1.65 2.29
CA GLU A 58 -11.88 -1.32 1.87
C GLU A 58 -12.75 -2.58 1.64
N LEU A 59 -12.13 -3.71 1.29
CA LEU A 59 -12.78 -5.02 1.14
C LEU A 59 -12.85 -5.85 2.44
N GLY A 60 -12.37 -5.33 3.58
CA GLY A 60 -12.35 -6.03 4.86
C GLY A 60 -11.30 -7.15 4.97
N ARG A 61 -10.34 -7.22 4.03
CA ARG A 61 -9.28 -8.25 3.97
C ARG A 61 -8.03 -7.80 4.72
N TYR A 62 -8.19 -7.56 6.01
CA TYR A 62 -7.20 -6.87 6.84
C TYR A 62 -5.87 -7.62 6.99
N ALA A 63 -5.89 -8.94 7.20
CA ALA A 63 -4.65 -9.72 7.36
C ALA A 63 -3.77 -9.71 6.09
N GLU A 64 -4.38 -9.72 4.91
CA GLU A 64 -3.65 -9.63 3.64
C GLU A 64 -3.09 -8.23 3.41
N ALA A 65 -3.84 -7.20 3.81
CA ALA A 65 -3.37 -5.82 3.77
C ALA A 65 -2.15 -5.62 4.69
N GLU A 66 -2.16 -6.16 5.90
CA GLU A 66 -1.05 -6.11 6.86
C GLU A 66 0.23 -6.67 6.24
N GLN A 67 0.18 -7.87 5.67
CA GLN A 67 1.34 -8.51 5.03
C GLN A 67 1.93 -7.69 3.87
N LEU A 68 1.08 -7.03 3.08
CA LEU A 68 1.56 -6.16 2.00
C LEU A 68 2.19 -4.87 2.53
N LEU A 69 1.62 -4.30 3.60
CA LEU A 69 2.17 -3.13 4.25
C LEU A 69 3.51 -3.44 4.93
N ASP A 70 3.68 -4.62 5.54
CA ASP A 70 4.95 -5.04 6.16
C ASP A 70 6.09 -5.06 5.14
N LYS A 71 5.84 -5.69 3.98
CA LYS A 71 6.81 -5.73 2.88
C LYS A 71 7.09 -4.36 2.29
N SER A 72 6.07 -3.51 2.18
CA SER A 72 6.25 -2.15 1.67
C SER A 72 7.07 -1.29 2.63
N TYR A 73 6.72 -1.34 3.92
CA TYR A 73 7.32 -0.55 4.96
C TYR A 73 8.81 -0.87 5.12
N ALA A 74 9.18 -2.16 5.16
CA ALA A 74 10.58 -2.58 5.24
C ALA A 74 11.43 -1.95 4.12
N VAL A 75 10.97 -2.06 2.87
CA VAL A 75 11.67 -1.52 1.70
C VAL A 75 11.76 0.01 1.74
N LEU A 76 10.68 0.70 2.10
CA LEU A 76 10.63 2.16 2.10
C LEU A 76 11.49 2.76 3.22
N VAL A 77 11.49 2.14 4.41
CA VAL A 77 12.36 2.53 5.52
C VAL A 77 13.82 2.34 5.15
N GLU A 78 14.18 1.19 4.57
CA GLU A 78 15.56 0.93 4.15
C GLU A 78 16.02 1.89 3.04
N SER A 79 15.16 2.16 2.06
CA SER A 79 15.53 2.98 0.89
C SER A 79 15.55 4.49 1.17
N HIS A 80 14.68 4.98 2.05
CA HIS A 80 14.42 6.41 2.19
C HIS A 80 14.37 6.93 3.64
N GLY A 81 14.33 6.04 4.63
CA GLY A 81 14.14 6.40 6.03
C GLY A 81 12.67 6.63 6.42
N LEU A 82 12.46 6.83 7.73
CA LEU A 82 11.13 6.93 8.35
C LEU A 82 10.37 8.21 7.97
N ASP A 83 11.06 9.35 7.89
CA ASP A 83 10.45 10.66 7.67
C ASP A 83 10.08 10.91 6.20
N HIS A 84 10.54 10.04 5.29
CA HIS A 84 10.29 10.22 3.87
C HIS A 84 8.80 10.09 3.54
N ARG A 85 8.31 10.95 2.63
CA ARG A 85 6.90 11.02 2.24
C ARG A 85 6.28 9.68 1.85
N LEU A 86 7.04 8.82 1.17
CA LEU A 86 6.56 7.49 0.77
C LEU A 86 6.36 6.56 1.98
N THR A 87 7.33 6.52 2.88
CA THR A 87 7.25 5.75 4.14
C THR A 87 6.07 6.24 4.98
N GLN A 88 5.92 7.56 5.12
CA GLN A 88 4.81 8.22 5.80
C GLN A 88 3.44 7.97 5.16
N SER A 89 3.40 7.66 3.86
CA SER A 89 2.16 7.25 3.19
C SER A 89 1.82 5.80 3.52
N SER A 90 2.82 4.91 3.60
CA SER A 90 2.62 3.52 4.04
C SER A 90 2.15 3.44 5.51
N ILE A 91 2.72 4.26 6.39
CA ILE A 91 2.30 4.36 7.81
C ILE A 91 0.83 4.78 7.92
N ARG A 92 0.37 5.74 7.10
CA ARG A 92 -1.05 6.12 7.05
C ARG A 92 -1.98 4.98 6.64
N TYR A 93 -1.54 4.09 5.75
CA TYR A 93 -2.30 2.88 5.43
C TYR A 93 -2.39 1.92 6.61
N TYR A 94 -1.35 1.78 7.45
CA TYR A 94 -1.44 1.01 8.70
C TYR A 94 -2.43 1.60 9.69
N VAL A 95 -2.43 2.91 9.88
CA VAL A 95 -3.42 3.57 10.75
C VAL A 95 -4.84 3.28 10.26
N THR A 96 -5.06 3.42 8.95
CA THR A 96 -6.36 3.11 8.32
C THR A 96 -6.75 1.64 8.49
N LEU A 97 -5.78 0.73 8.29
CA LEU A 97 -5.96 -0.72 8.47
C LEU A 97 -6.40 -1.06 9.89
N TYR A 98 -5.63 -0.64 10.90
CA TYR A 98 -5.91 -1.03 12.28
C TYR A 98 -7.15 -0.35 12.85
N LYS A 99 -7.46 0.87 12.40
CA LYS A 99 -8.74 1.50 12.68
C LYS A 99 -9.91 0.69 12.13
N ALA A 100 -9.85 0.27 10.87
CA ALA A 100 -10.89 -0.54 10.23
C ALA A 100 -11.00 -1.96 10.84
N TRP A 101 -9.88 -2.53 11.29
CA TRP A 101 -9.82 -3.84 11.93
C TRP A 101 -10.18 -3.81 13.43
N GLY A 102 -10.38 -2.63 14.02
CA GLY A 102 -10.71 -2.49 15.45
C GLY A 102 -9.54 -2.84 16.38
N ARG A 103 -8.32 -2.45 16.02
CA ARG A 103 -7.08 -2.70 16.78
C ARG A 103 -6.46 -1.36 17.25
N PRO A 104 -7.04 -0.72 18.27
CA PRO A 104 -6.68 0.65 18.67
C PRO A 104 -5.24 0.78 19.21
N ASP A 105 -4.69 -0.27 19.82
CA ASP A 105 -3.31 -0.27 20.33
C ASP A 105 -2.31 -0.08 19.19
N LYS A 106 -2.47 -0.89 18.13
CA LYS A 106 -1.65 -0.80 16.92
C LYS A 106 -1.93 0.48 16.14
N GLU A 107 -3.19 0.90 16.02
CA GLU A 107 -3.53 2.18 15.38
C GLU A 107 -2.74 3.33 16.02
N SER A 108 -2.73 3.39 17.35
CA SER A 108 -2.03 4.43 18.11
C SER A 108 -0.51 4.36 17.94
N GLU A 109 0.05 3.15 17.92
CA GLU A 109 1.48 2.92 17.66
C GLU A 109 1.92 3.51 16.31
N TYR A 110 1.21 3.17 15.22
CA TYR A 110 1.55 3.69 13.90
C TYR A 110 1.17 5.17 13.73
N ALA A 111 0.11 5.65 14.39
CA ALA A 111 -0.26 7.06 14.37
C ALA A 111 0.83 7.95 15.00
N ALA A 112 1.50 7.48 16.05
CA ALA A 112 2.61 8.19 16.68
C ALA A 112 3.85 8.31 15.77
N MET A 113 3.97 7.45 14.75
CA MET A 113 5.05 7.49 13.75
C MET A 113 4.78 8.47 12.59
N ILE A 114 3.58 9.06 12.52
CA ILE A 114 3.25 10.03 11.48
C ILE A 114 3.87 11.38 11.81
N VAL A 115 4.73 11.88 10.92
CA VAL A 115 5.23 13.26 10.99
C VAL A 115 4.29 14.21 10.23
N GLY A 116 4.06 15.38 10.83
CA GLY A 116 3.16 16.44 10.33
C GLY A 116 3.80 17.37 9.32
#